data_AF-A0A9P9WIZ9-F1
#
_entry.id   AF-A0A9P9WIZ9-F1
#
_cell.length_a   1.000
_cell.length_b   1.000
_cell.length_c   1.000
_cell.angle_alpha   90.00
_cell.angle_beta   90.00
_cell.angle_gamma   90.00
#
_symmetry.space_group_name_H-M   'P 1'
#
loop_
_entity.id
_entity.type
_entity.pdbx_description
1 polymer ?
#
loop_
_entity_poly.entity_id
_entity_poly.type
_entity_poly.pdbx_seq_one_letter_code
_entity_poly.pdbx_strand_id
1 'polypeptide(L)'
;MLGKSHCRFDIADPTSEFADFYDFSDVDTDSEEESEGDTCGKTAISAHETSIRLDEESMRLPSGKVVSKSSHMKHQQRLHRHRPSTPEEDNQRRLHVVQEGTDKLDQGNETASAVSVRGRHDLTNGEKRDSAFTTQLAQLSANDRRSLMHLPSSQQRSILATQKKQLEKARRAERRYQGRVEGLGNKTLMAHFKPDTPGRSNG
;
A
#
# COMPACT_ATOMS: atom_id res chain seq x y z
N MET A 1 -36.76 1.10 17.42
CA MET A 1 -36.48 1.09 15.97
C MET A 1 -35.90 2.42 15.44
N LEU A 2 -36.33 3.60 15.90
CA LEU A 2 -35.82 4.91 15.39
C LEU A 2 -34.49 5.43 15.99
N GLY A 3 -33.91 4.77 17.01
CA GLY A 3 -32.72 5.28 17.74
C GLY A 3 -31.34 4.75 17.32
N LYS A 4 -31.27 3.65 16.55
CA LYS A 4 -30.01 2.99 16.11
C LYS A 4 -30.04 2.55 14.64
N SER A 5 -30.95 3.12 13.84
CA SER A 5 -31.10 2.81 12.41
C SER A 5 -31.14 1.31 12.06
N HIS A 6 -31.83 0.50 12.85
CA HIS A 6 -32.02 -0.95 12.61
C HIS A 6 -33.36 -1.23 11.89
N CYS A 7 -33.81 -0.32 11.02
CA CYS A 7 -35.03 -0.50 10.22
C CYS A 7 -34.74 -1.09 8.83
N ARG A 8 -33.48 -1.41 8.53
CA ARG A 8 -33.06 -1.99 7.26
C ARG A 8 -32.91 -3.49 7.41
N PHE A 9 -33.64 -4.25 6.60
CA PHE A 9 -33.49 -5.69 6.44
C PHE A 9 -32.54 -5.96 5.27
N ASP A 10 -31.71 -7.00 5.39
CA ASP A 10 -30.80 -7.42 4.34
C ASP A 10 -31.49 -8.44 3.44
N ILE A 11 -31.75 -8.04 2.20
CA ILE A 11 -32.40 -8.87 1.18
C ILE A 11 -31.36 -9.72 0.44
N ALA A 12 -30.08 -9.34 0.50
CA ALA A 12 -28.99 -10.05 -0.16
C ALA A 12 -28.41 -11.18 0.70
N ASP A 13 -28.88 -11.32 1.95
CA ASP A 13 -28.49 -12.42 2.83
C ASP A 13 -29.17 -13.71 2.35
N PRO A 14 -28.40 -14.75 1.96
CA PRO A 14 -28.94 -16.02 1.48
C PRO A 14 -29.65 -16.85 2.55
N THR A 15 -29.53 -16.46 3.82
CA THR A 15 -30.23 -17.10 4.96
C THR A 15 -31.41 -16.27 5.47
N SER A 16 -31.74 -15.20 4.76
CA SER A 16 -32.84 -14.31 5.10
C SER A 16 -34.18 -15.03 4.99
N GLU A 17 -34.94 -15.06 6.08
CA GLU A 17 -36.31 -15.61 6.12
C GLU A 17 -37.27 -14.91 5.13
N PHE A 18 -36.86 -13.79 4.54
CA PHE A 18 -37.61 -13.04 3.54
C PHE A 18 -37.34 -13.49 2.10
N ALA A 19 -36.38 -14.39 1.85
CA ALA A 19 -36.08 -14.89 0.51
C ALA A 19 -37.28 -15.66 -0.09
N ASP A 20 -37.99 -16.42 0.74
CA ASP A 20 -39.19 -17.18 0.36
C ASP A 20 -40.40 -16.29 0.02
N PHE A 21 -40.34 -14.99 0.34
CA PHE A 21 -41.39 -14.03 0.00
C PHE A 21 -41.27 -13.48 -1.43
N TYR A 22 -40.10 -13.62 -2.06
CA TYR A 22 -39.84 -13.13 -3.42
C TYR A 22 -39.80 -14.29 -4.40
N ASP A 23 -40.67 -14.21 -5.42
CA ASP A 23 -40.64 -15.14 -6.53
C ASP A 23 -39.73 -14.59 -7.65
N PHE A 24 -38.65 -15.30 -7.92
CA PHE A 24 -37.68 -14.96 -8.97
C PHE A 24 -37.91 -15.77 -10.26
N SER A 25 -39.05 -16.46 -10.37
CA SER A 25 -39.30 -17.42 -11.45
C SER A 25 -39.57 -16.81 -12.82
N ASP A 26 -39.95 -15.54 -12.93
CA ASP A 26 -40.36 -14.95 -14.22
C ASP A 26 -39.56 -13.68 -14.58
N VAL A 27 -38.41 -13.89 -15.24
CA VAL A 27 -37.89 -13.02 -16.31
C VAL A 27 -36.98 -13.86 -17.22
N ASP A 28 -37.65 -14.67 -18.03
CA ASP A 28 -37.28 -15.28 -19.30
C ASP A 28 -35.83 -15.18 -19.81
N THR A 29 -35.22 -16.36 -19.99
CA THR A 29 -34.50 -16.70 -21.22
C THR A 29 -34.63 -18.21 -21.48
N ASP A 30 -34.96 -18.55 -22.72
CA ASP A 30 -35.65 -19.76 -23.23
C ASP A 30 -34.84 -21.09 -23.28
N SER A 31 -35.54 -22.18 -23.68
CA SER A 31 -35.06 -23.51 -24.19
C SER A 31 -35.04 -24.71 -23.20
N GLU A 32 -36.06 -25.58 -23.15
CA GLU A 32 -36.52 -26.72 -24.00
C GLU A 32 -35.92 -28.10 -23.57
N GLU A 33 -36.68 -28.92 -22.81
CA GLU A 33 -37.04 -30.35 -23.06
C GLU A 33 -37.69 -31.01 -21.82
N GLU A 34 -38.70 -31.85 -22.08
CA GLU A 34 -39.89 -32.12 -21.27
C GLU A 34 -39.70 -32.94 -19.97
N SER A 35 -40.11 -32.38 -18.85
CA SER A 35 -40.71 -33.12 -17.73
C SER A 35 -42.01 -32.41 -17.35
N GLU A 36 -43.12 -32.89 -17.90
CA GLU A 36 -44.49 -32.50 -17.56
C GLU A 36 -44.72 -32.58 -16.04
N GLY A 37 -44.92 -31.43 -15.41
CA GLY A 37 -45.18 -31.35 -13.97
C GLY A 37 -44.95 -30.00 -13.31
N ASP A 38 -45.56 -28.95 -13.88
CA ASP A 38 -46.12 -27.80 -13.16
C ASP A 38 -45.17 -26.77 -12.49
N THR A 39 -45.01 -25.66 -13.23
CA THR A 39 -44.77 -24.26 -12.80
C THR A 39 -43.41 -23.82 -12.25
N CYS A 40 -42.79 -22.93 -13.06
CA CYS A 40 -42.08 -21.69 -12.70
C CYS A 40 -41.01 -21.75 -11.58
N GLY A 41 -39.74 -21.43 -11.82
CA GLY A 41 -39.11 -20.83 -12.98
C GLY A 41 -37.66 -20.45 -12.68
N LYS A 42 -37.03 -19.93 -13.71
CA LYS A 42 -35.59 -19.83 -13.90
C LYS A 42 -35.03 -18.60 -13.19
N THR A 43 -33.91 -18.73 -12.48
CA THR A 43 -32.80 -17.77 -12.67
C THR A 43 -31.46 -18.48 -12.66
N ALA A 44 -30.79 -18.35 -13.80
CA ALA A 44 -29.48 -18.86 -14.10
C ALA A 44 -28.43 -18.27 -13.15
N ILE A 45 -27.83 -19.14 -12.34
CA ILE A 45 -26.50 -18.92 -11.80
C ILE A 45 -25.49 -19.27 -12.91
N SER A 46 -25.40 -18.44 -13.95
CA SER A 46 -24.23 -18.42 -14.84
C SER A 46 -24.32 -17.25 -15.79
N ALA A 47 -23.52 -16.20 -15.56
CA ALA A 47 -22.85 -15.40 -16.59
C ALA A 47 -22.12 -14.20 -15.97
N HIS A 48 -21.19 -14.45 -15.05
CA HIS A 48 -20.01 -13.58 -14.93
C HIS A 48 -18.84 -14.14 -15.76
N GLU A 49 -19.17 -14.77 -16.89
CA GLU A 49 -18.26 -15.33 -17.88
C GLU A 49 -18.42 -14.64 -19.25
N THR A 50 -18.54 -13.31 -19.26
CA THR A 50 -18.39 -12.51 -20.50
C THR A 50 -17.55 -11.26 -20.35
N SER A 51 -17.11 -10.93 -19.13
CA SER A 51 -15.98 -10.03 -18.97
C SER A 51 -14.67 -10.80 -19.15
N ILE A 52 -14.29 -11.01 -20.41
CA ILE A 52 -12.98 -11.57 -20.73
C ILE A 52 -11.94 -10.55 -20.23
N ARG A 53 -11.27 -10.89 -19.13
CA ARG A 53 -10.10 -10.16 -18.64
C ARG A 53 -9.01 -10.29 -19.69
N LEU A 54 -8.72 -9.21 -20.40
CA LEU A 54 -7.61 -9.17 -21.36
C LEU A 54 -6.26 -8.98 -20.62
N ASP A 55 -6.24 -8.17 -19.54
CA ASP A 55 -5.07 -7.86 -18.71
C ASP A 55 -5.52 -7.35 -17.32
N GLU A 56 -4.65 -7.32 -16.31
CA GLU A 56 -5.07 -7.08 -14.92
C GLU A 56 -5.52 -5.64 -14.60
N GLU A 57 -5.13 -4.66 -15.40
CA GLU A 57 -5.52 -3.26 -15.20
C GLU A 57 -6.78 -2.86 -15.99
N SER A 58 -7.29 -3.73 -16.88
CA SER A 58 -8.44 -3.43 -17.74
C SER A 58 -9.40 -4.61 -17.92
N MET A 59 -10.70 -4.34 -17.92
CA MET A 59 -11.74 -5.35 -18.09
C MET A 59 -12.54 -5.06 -19.34
N ARG A 60 -12.80 -6.08 -20.17
CA ARG A 60 -13.73 -5.96 -21.30
C ARG A 60 -15.16 -6.19 -20.80
N LEU A 61 -16.07 -5.31 -21.18
CA LEU A 61 -17.49 -5.44 -20.93
C LEU A 61 -18.14 -6.29 -22.03
N PRO A 62 -19.32 -6.90 -21.77
CA PRO A 62 -20.07 -7.66 -22.78
C PRO A 62 -20.47 -6.82 -24.01
N SER A 63 -20.57 -5.50 -23.85
CA SER A 63 -20.74 -4.53 -24.95
C SER A 63 -19.49 -4.36 -25.85
N GLY A 64 -18.43 -5.13 -25.57
CA GLY A 64 -17.17 -5.12 -26.29
C GLY A 64 -16.17 -4.04 -25.84
N LYS A 65 -16.60 -3.06 -25.02
CA LYS A 65 -15.78 -1.93 -24.55
C LYS A 65 -14.79 -2.35 -23.46
N VAL A 66 -13.61 -1.71 -23.38
CA VAL A 66 -12.57 -2.00 -22.37
C VAL A 66 -12.51 -0.87 -21.33
N VAL A 67 -12.51 -1.21 -20.04
CA VAL A 67 -12.55 -0.27 -18.91
C VAL A 67 -11.35 -0.50 -17.97
N SER A 68 -10.59 0.54 -17.66
CA SER A 68 -9.41 0.48 -16.78
C SER A 68 -9.76 0.75 -15.29
N LYS A 69 -8.98 0.18 -14.36
CA LYS A 69 -9.16 0.41 -12.91
C LYS A 69 -8.83 1.86 -12.51
N SER A 70 -9.66 2.45 -11.64
CA SER A 70 -9.61 3.86 -11.22
C SER A 70 -8.35 4.27 -10.43
N SER A 71 -7.55 3.32 -9.95
CA SER A 71 -6.32 3.60 -9.16
C SER A 71 -5.24 4.39 -9.91
N HIS A 72 -5.34 4.58 -11.23
CA HIS A 72 -4.28 5.21 -12.04
C HIS A 72 -4.62 6.61 -12.58
N MET A 73 -5.80 7.17 -12.28
CA MET A 73 -6.26 8.50 -12.76
C MET A 73 -5.57 9.73 -12.10
N LYS A 74 -4.40 9.57 -11.45
CA LYS A 74 -3.70 10.68 -10.78
C LYS A 74 -2.23 10.91 -11.17
N HIS A 75 -1.65 10.21 -12.14
CA HIS A 75 -0.24 10.44 -12.53
C HIS A 75 0.11 10.48 -14.03
N GLN A 76 -0.84 10.31 -14.96
CA GLN A 76 -0.53 10.47 -16.39
C GLN A 76 -0.74 11.90 -16.95
N GLN A 77 -1.06 12.89 -16.10
CA GLN A 77 -1.20 14.27 -16.57
C GLN A 77 0.10 15.09 -16.62
N ARG A 78 1.25 14.54 -16.22
CA ARG A 78 2.54 15.23 -16.35
C ARG A 78 3.65 14.19 -16.57
N LEU A 79 4.40 14.32 -17.68
CA LEU A 79 5.68 13.66 -17.99
C LEU A 79 5.64 12.36 -18.83
N HIS A 80 5.22 12.45 -20.09
CA HIS A 80 5.84 11.66 -21.17
C HIS A 80 6.35 12.60 -22.28
N ARG A 81 7.37 13.38 -21.92
CA ARG A 81 8.36 13.93 -22.86
C ARG A 81 9.66 13.17 -22.58
N HIS A 82 10.33 12.72 -23.65
CA HIS A 82 11.57 11.91 -23.71
C HIS A 82 11.39 10.39 -23.93
N ARG A 83 11.04 10.09 -25.19
CA ARG A 83 11.62 8.99 -25.98
C ARG A 83 13.13 9.23 -26.14
N PRO A 84 13.99 8.23 -25.85
CA PRO A 84 14.88 7.67 -26.88
C PRO A 84 15.01 6.13 -26.74
N SER A 85 14.77 5.38 -27.81
CA SER A 85 15.75 4.80 -28.75
C SER A 85 16.42 3.52 -28.23
N THR A 86 16.17 2.44 -28.98
CA THR A 86 16.66 1.07 -28.84
C THR A 86 18.20 0.98 -28.88
N PRO A 87 18.84 0.05 -28.15
CA PRO A 87 20.25 -0.27 -28.35
C PRO A 87 20.36 -1.52 -29.23
N GLU A 88 20.63 -1.33 -30.51
CA GLU A 88 21.28 -2.35 -31.34
C GLU A 88 22.67 -1.84 -31.71
N GLU A 89 23.64 -2.74 -31.63
CA GLU A 89 24.99 -2.66 -32.20
C GLU A 89 25.90 -1.53 -31.69
N ASP A 90 26.83 -1.85 -30.77
CA ASP A 90 28.21 -2.00 -31.22
C ASP A 90 29.12 -2.57 -30.13
N ASN A 91 29.83 -3.61 -30.53
CA ASN A 91 30.87 -4.28 -29.77
C ASN A 91 32.21 -3.64 -30.17
N GLN A 92 33.15 -3.57 -29.22
CA GLN A 92 34.59 -3.32 -29.42
C GLN A 92 35.06 -1.86 -29.50
N ARG A 93 35.70 -1.41 -28.41
CA ARG A 93 37.04 -0.79 -28.32
C ARG A 93 37.35 -0.60 -26.82
N ARG A 94 38.18 -1.43 -26.17
CA ARG A 94 39.67 -1.33 -26.08
C ARG A 94 40.12 0.13 -25.94
N LEU A 95 40.91 0.61 -24.98
CA LEU A 95 41.85 0.06 -24.00
C LEU A 95 42.16 1.17 -22.97
N HIS A 96 42.38 0.80 -21.70
CA HIS A 96 43.55 1.16 -20.87
C HIS A 96 44.16 2.58 -20.98
N VAL A 97 44.04 3.39 -19.92
CA VAL A 97 45.14 4.26 -19.40
C VAL A 97 45.03 4.32 -17.87
N VAL A 98 46.21 4.26 -17.25
CA VAL A 98 46.55 4.03 -15.85
C VAL A 98 46.97 5.35 -15.16
N GLN A 99 46.97 5.34 -13.82
CA GLN A 99 47.77 6.17 -12.87
C GLN A 99 47.30 7.62 -12.58
N GLU A 100 47.38 8.19 -11.36
CA GLU A 100 48.08 7.81 -10.12
C GLU A 100 47.64 8.69 -8.91
N GLY A 101 47.86 8.20 -7.67
CA GLY A 101 48.01 8.97 -6.42
C GLY A 101 46.76 9.08 -5.52
N THR A 102 46.73 8.71 -4.24
CA THR A 102 47.75 8.44 -3.22
C THR A 102 47.13 7.66 -2.01
N ASP A 103 47.80 6.60 -1.52
CA ASP A 103 48.15 6.27 -0.11
C ASP A 103 47.20 6.67 1.05
N LYS A 104 46.80 5.85 2.06
CA LYS A 104 47.31 4.60 2.64
C LYS A 104 46.25 3.93 3.57
N LEU A 105 46.09 2.61 3.42
CA LEU A 105 46.00 1.50 4.40
C LEU A 105 45.65 1.82 5.88
N ASP A 106 44.63 1.16 6.45
CA ASP A 106 44.85 -0.03 7.31
C ASP A 106 43.56 -0.86 7.54
N GLN A 107 43.79 -2.10 7.96
CA GLN A 107 43.06 -3.34 7.78
C GLN A 107 41.90 -3.63 8.75
N GLY A 108 41.00 -4.51 8.29
CA GLY A 108 40.59 -5.68 9.07
C GLY A 108 39.26 -5.61 9.82
N ASN A 109 38.16 -6.02 9.16
CA ASN A 109 37.26 -7.00 9.75
C ASN A 109 36.40 -7.69 8.68
N GLU A 110 36.96 -8.71 8.03
CA GLU A 110 36.18 -9.68 7.27
C GLU A 110 35.58 -10.70 8.25
N THR A 111 34.33 -10.50 8.68
CA THR A 111 33.41 -11.62 8.92
C THR A 111 31.96 -11.17 8.74
N ALA A 112 31.27 -11.85 7.81
CA ALA A 112 29.82 -11.92 7.68
C ALA A 112 29.07 -10.67 7.18
N SER A 113 29.43 -10.18 5.99
CA SER A 113 28.43 -9.55 5.09
C SER A 113 28.09 -10.50 3.94
N ALA A 114 27.72 -11.73 4.28
CA ALA A 114 27.09 -12.67 3.38
C ALA A 114 25.55 -12.52 3.43
N VAL A 115 25.06 -11.30 3.26
CA VAL A 115 23.67 -11.09 2.80
C VAL A 115 23.77 -10.59 1.37
N SER A 116 24.13 -11.54 0.52
CA SER A 116 23.30 -11.83 -0.64
C SER A 116 22.94 -10.62 -1.49
N VAL A 117 23.85 -10.27 -2.40
CA VAL A 117 23.51 -9.89 -3.77
C VAL A 117 22.72 -11.07 -4.37
N ARG A 118 21.45 -11.22 -3.98
CA ARG A 118 20.48 -12.07 -4.69
C ARG A 118 19.56 -11.12 -5.42
N GLY A 119 19.29 -11.50 -6.67
CA GLY A 119 18.69 -10.65 -7.69
C GLY A 119 17.47 -9.88 -7.20
N ARG A 120 17.19 -8.80 -7.93
CA ARG A 120 15.92 -8.09 -7.93
C ARG A 120 14.79 -9.06 -8.27
N HIS A 121 14.45 -9.94 -7.36
CA HIS A 121 13.22 -10.70 -7.37
C HIS A 121 12.22 -9.77 -6.72
N ASP A 122 11.14 -9.47 -7.43
CA ASP A 122 10.03 -8.71 -6.88
C ASP A 122 9.42 -9.53 -5.74
N LEU A 123 9.91 -9.29 -4.52
CA LEU A 123 9.36 -9.89 -3.32
C LEU A 123 7.86 -9.61 -3.27
N THR A 124 7.10 -10.64 -2.97
CA THR A 124 5.65 -10.48 -2.76
C THR A 124 5.40 -9.52 -1.60
N ASN A 125 4.21 -8.92 -1.56
CA ASN A 125 3.86 -8.00 -0.47
C ASN A 125 3.92 -8.67 0.92
N GLY A 126 3.76 -9.99 1.00
CA GLY A 126 3.95 -10.76 2.23
C GLY A 126 5.42 -10.80 2.67
N GLU A 127 6.30 -11.19 1.76
CA GLU A 127 7.75 -11.29 2.00
C GLU A 127 8.37 -9.92 2.36
N LYS A 128 7.89 -8.84 1.76
CA LYS A 128 8.28 -7.48 2.13
C LYS A 128 7.92 -7.14 3.58
N ARG A 129 6.76 -7.59 4.06
CA ARG A 129 6.33 -7.37 5.45
C ARG A 129 7.13 -8.25 6.41
N ASP A 130 7.45 -9.48 6.02
CA ASP A 130 8.25 -10.39 6.84
C ASP A 130 9.70 -9.94 6.95
N SER A 131 10.32 -9.52 5.85
CA SER A 131 11.67 -8.92 5.87
C SER A 131 11.72 -7.62 6.67
N ALA A 132 10.68 -6.78 6.59
CA ALA A 132 10.59 -5.59 7.44
C ALA A 132 10.48 -5.96 8.93
N PHE A 133 9.72 -7.01 9.25
CA PHE A 133 9.58 -7.50 10.63
C PHE A 133 10.89 -8.10 11.17
N THR A 134 11.60 -8.92 10.39
CA THR A 134 12.90 -9.47 10.80
C THR A 134 13.94 -8.36 10.99
N THR A 135 13.92 -7.34 10.13
CA THR A 135 14.77 -6.14 10.29
C THR A 135 14.43 -5.38 11.57
N GLN A 136 13.13 -5.21 11.89
CA GLN A 136 12.70 -4.57 13.14
C GLN A 136 13.14 -5.36 14.37
N LEU A 137 13.01 -6.69 14.35
CA LEU A 137 13.51 -7.54 15.43
C LEU A 137 15.03 -7.41 15.59
N ALA A 138 15.79 -7.38 14.49
CA ALA A 138 17.25 -7.26 14.52
C ALA A 138 17.74 -5.93 15.12
N GLN A 139 16.96 -4.86 15.00
CA GLN A 139 17.26 -3.55 15.57
C GLN A 139 17.04 -3.49 17.10
N LEU A 140 16.33 -4.45 17.69
CA LEU A 140 16.09 -4.50 19.13
C LEU A 140 17.30 -5.00 19.90
N SER A 141 17.36 -4.65 21.19
CA SER A 141 18.38 -5.16 22.08
C SER A 141 18.37 -6.69 22.14
N ALA A 142 19.51 -7.30 22.43
CA ALA A 142 19.59 -8.76 22.55
C ALA A 142 18.64 -9.31 23.63
N ASN A 143 18.39 -8.54 24.69
CA ASN A 143 17.47 -8.92 25.75
C ASN A 143 16.02 -8.88 25.27
N ASP A 144 15.61 -7.80 24.60
CA ASP A 144 14.24 -7.67 24.08
C ASP A 144 13.93 -8.75 23.04
N ARG A 145 14.89 -9.08 22.18
CA ARG A 145 14.76 -10.21 21.25
C ARG A 145 14.50 -11.51 22.00
N ARG A 146 15.31 -11.85 23.01
CA ARG A 146 15.14 -13.08 23.81
C ARG A 146 13.78 -13.13 24.50
N SER A 147 13.30 -12.00 25.01
CA SER A 147 11.97 -11.88 25.62
C SER A 147 10.82 -12.03 24.62
N LEU A 148 11.05 -11.82 23.33
CA LEU A 148 10.02 -12.01 22.29
C LEU A 148 10.10 -13.39 21.62
N MET A 149 11.25 -14.06 21.66
CA MET A 149 11.49 -15.35 20.99
C MET A 149 10.53 -16.47 21.42
N HIS A 150 10.04 -16.45 22.66
CA HIS A 150 9.11 -17.47 23.16
C HIS A 150 7.65 -17.24 22.73
N LEU A 151 7.33 -16.07 22.15
CA LEU A 151 5.98 -15.72 21.72
C LEU A 151 5.76 -16.15 20.26
N PRO A 152 4.52 -16.51 19.88
CA PRO A 152 4.15 -16.67 18.48
C PRO A 152 4.45 -15.41 17.66
N SER A 153 4.81 -15.57 16.38
CA SER A 153 5.19 -14.45 15.50
C SER A 153 4.08 -13.39 15.36
N SER A 154 2.81 -13.77 15.43
CA SER A 154 1.68 -12.84 15.43
C SER A 154 1.66 -11.94 16.68
N GLN A 155 1.97 -12.50 17.85
CA GLN A 155 2.08 -11.77 19.11
C GLN A 155 3.33 -10.89 19.15
N GLN A 156 4.46 -11.37 18.62
CA GLN A 156 5.67 -10.56 18.48
C GLN A 156 5.37 -9.29 17.65
N ARG A 157 4.71 -9.44 16.50
CA ARG A 157 4.31 -8.31 15.63
C ARG A 157 3.37 -7.35 16.33
N SER A 158 2.38 -7.84 17.08
CA SER A 158 1.43 -6.97 17.78
C SER A 158 2.11 -6.16 18.88
N ILE A 159 3.03 -6.75 19.63
CA ILE A 159 3.82 -6.05 20.65
C ILE A 159 4.69 -4.97 20.00
N LEU A 160 5.42 -5.28 18.93
CA LEU A 160 6.23 -4.26 18.24
C LEU A 160 5.38 -3.12 17.66
N ALA A 161 4.23 -3.45 17.08
CA ALA A 161 3.30 -2.45 16.55
C ALA A 161 2.76 -1.51 17.65
N THR A 162 2.42 -2.05 18.82
CA THR A 162 1.94 -1.25 19.96
C THR A 162 3.04 -0.35 20.52
N GLN A 163 4.25 -0.86 20.70
CA GLN A 163 5.40 -0.07 21.14
C GLN A 163 5.71 1.07 20.17
N LYS A 164 5.77 0.77 18.86
CA LYS A 164 5.96 1.79 17.82
C LYS A 164 4.89 2.88 17.90
N LYS A 165 3.62 2.50 18.06
CA LYS A 165 2.51 3.45 18.19
C LYS A 165 2.64 4.34 19.44
N GLN A 166 3.10 3.77 20.56
CA GLN A 166 3.36 4.53 21.79
C GLN A 166 4.48 5.55 21.59
N LEU A 167 5.59 5.15 20.97
CA LEU A 167 6.71 6.05 20.64
C LEU A 167 6.29 7.17 19.70
N GLU A 168 5.52 6.86 18.65
CA GLU A 168 4.99 7.89 17.75
C GLU A 168 4.04 8.86 18.45
N LYS A 169 3.22 8.37 19.39
CA LYS A 169 2.35 9.21 20.21
C LYS A 169 3.17 10.15 21.10
N ALA A 170 4.20 9.64 21.76
CA ALA A 170 5.12 10.42 22.59
C ALA A 170 5.83 11.49 21.75
N ARG A 171 6.43 11.11 20.61
CA ARG A 171 7.12 12.03 19.70
C ARG A 171 6.19 13.12 19.14
N ARG A 172 4.93 12.78 18.85
CA ARG A 172 3.94 13.77 18.41
C ARG A 172 3.60 14.75 19.53
N ALA A 173 3.48 14.29 20.77
CA ALA A 173 3.24 15.15 21.93
C ALA A 173 4.44 16.09 22.18
N GLU A 174 5.65 15.55 22.12
CA GLU A 174 6.90 16.30 22.25
C GLU A 174 7.00 17.42 21.19
N ARG A 175 6.83 17.10 19.91
CA ARG A 175 6.85 18.10 18.83
C ARG A 175 5.80 19.19 19.00
N ARG A 176 4.60 18.83 19.47
CA ARG A 176 3.54 19.81 19.78
C ARG A 176 3.95 20.73 20.91
N TYR A 177 4.62 20.20 21.93
CA TYR A 177 5.12 21.00 23.04
C TYR A 177 6.25 21.92 22.59
N GLN A 178 7.26 21.39 21.90
CA GLN A 178 8.38 22.15 21.34
C GLN A 178 7.89 23.30 20.45
N GLY A 179 6.98 23.03 19.50
CA GLY A 179 6.44 24.09 18.65
C GLY A 179 5.67 25.18 19.42
N ARG A 180 5.03 24.85 20.54
CA ARG A 180 4.41 25.87 21.43
C ARG A 180 5.46 26.68 22.17
N VAL A 181 6.47 26.03 22.73
CA VAL A 181 7.55 26.69 23.48
C VAL A 181 8.35 27.60 22.55
N GLU A 182 8.73 27.13 21.37
CA GLU A 182 9.42 27.92 20.35
C GLU A 182 8.55 29.07 19.84
N GLY A 183 7.27 28.83 19.56
CA GLY A 183 6.35 29.87 19.11
C GLY A 183 6.12 30.97 20.15
N LEU A 184 6.06 30.63 21.44
CA LEU A 184 5.98 31.60 22.53
C LEU A 184 7.34 32.27 22.78
N GLY A 185 8.42 31.50 22.75
CA GLY A 185 9.79 31.97 22.91
C GLY A 185 10.17 33.00 21.85
N ASN A 186 9.81 32.77 20.58
CA ASN A 186 10.03 33.74 19.52
C ASN A 186 9.29 35.07 19.75
N LYS A 187 8.15 35.06 20.45
CA LYS A 187 7.45 36.31 20.79
C LYS A 187 8.07 36.99 22.00
N THR A 188 8.41 36.23 23.05
CA THR A 188 8.95 36.79 24.29
C THR A 188 10.40 37.27 24.12
N LEU A 189 11.22 36.54 23.36
CA LEU A 189 12.63 36.88 23.11
C LEU A 189 12.79 38.06 22.14
N MET A 190 11.78 38.37 21.32
CA MET A 190 11.80 39.50 20.39
C MET A 190 11.32 40.82 21.01
N ALA A 191 11.20 40.91 22.35
CA ALA A 191 10.73 42.13 23.03
C ALA A 191 11.55 43.40 22.70
N HIS A 192 12.85 43.24 22.43
CA HIS A 192 13.75 44.34 22.05
C HIS A 192 14.17 44.31 20.59
N PHE A 193 13.51 43.48 19.77
CA PHE A 193 13.81 43.38 18.35
C PHE A 193 13.43 44.68 17.63
N LYS A 194 14.38 45.25 16.88
CA LYS A 194 14.16 46.39 16.00
C LYS A 194 14.31 45.92 14.56
N PRO A 195 13.31 46.09 13.68
CA PRO A 195 13.44 45.72 12.28
C PRO A 195 14.41 46.66 11.55
N ASP A 196 15.31 46.09 10.73
CA ASP A 196 16.34 46.85 9.99
C ASP A 196 15.79 47.68 8.82
N THR A 197 14.60 47.36 8.32
CA THR A 197 13.94 48.10 7.25
C THR A 197 12.63 48.69 7.74
N PRO A 198 12.27 49.93 7.32
CA PRO A 198 10.98 50.50 7.66
C PRO A 198 9.88 49.54 7.18
N GLY A 199 9.12 49.00 8.14
CA GLY A 199 8.07 48.03 7.87
C GLY A 199 7.02 48.62 6.92
N ARG A 200 6.52 47.81 6.00
CA ARG A 200 5.44 48.19 5.10
C ARG A 200 4.20 48.53 5.93
N SER A 201 3.64 49.73 5.79
CA SER A 201 2.37 50.07 6.44
C SER A 201 1.26 49.23 5.80
N ASN A 202 0.86 48.15 6.47
CA ASN A 202 -0.27 47.36 6.02
C ASN A 202 -1.54 48.14 6.39
N GLY A 203 -2.24 48.64 5.36
CA GLY A 203 -3.64 49.08 5.45
C GLY A 203 -4.59 47.91 5.33
#